data_AF-A0A1Z5J8R8-F1
#
_entry.id   AF-A0A1Z5J8R8-F1
#
_cell.length_a   1.000
_cell.length_b   1.000
_cell.length_c   1.000
_cell.angle_alpha   90.00
_cell.angle_beta   90.00
_cell.angle_gamma   90.00
#
_symmetry.space_group_name_H-M   'P 1'
#
loop_
_entity.id
_entity.type
_entity.pdbx_description
1 polymer ?
#
loop_
_entity_poly.entity_id
_entity_poly.type
_entity_poly.pdbx_seq_one_letter_code
_entity_poly.pdbx_strand_id
1 'polypeptide(L)'
;MSPTGVASRGSSISLGSAAISSVTDILSPILPFAGGLDLRREDYQFWSTGNWWERLQDVVEQVKDAFESANGDLAGDATRDIRQKVKDLSSKKTTQYNTVISSPTMFVSLDMISQLTLGEVAQTFKFAVESSQSSFSEQHFMSGLSARLKPVIVSMQSAVAKSRMGASSRILSVGGNNGQVDALKFAAAMRIFAEWRLLRQVPEGYKGYAVGMSLGHKDVVQNVAKIELASQQWLDYQEGLRMLEGTASCSCGDGEDLSSPTLFDLLNFEVELDIHPALPRLKEKSAAMGLLWVKRQLLYQSSIFENIVQVPSRYESAKDAVDAAYTRVYGKYHGWAVQKIFKYSFQAAPETEKIFRHMNPSRLNEAKAEAFRTFRTTDMNNNSEDDVDLQHEDEVSDNPFVAFFDHIGGEWDKFANHVAGEWDKFAHHVVEIFDNKSSNGNDTEGQVDGSALSEEMETFVTELMIQDAGAQIASFLTIVNPLLTDLELLFDKLNMDDPTKV
;
A
#
# COMPACT_ATOMS: atom_id res chain seq x y z
N MET A 1 34.71 -42.66 6.02
CA MET A 1 33.44 -42.83 6.74
C MET A 1 32.99 -41.44 7.17
N SER A 2 32.03 -40.88 6.45
CA SER A 2 31.51 -39.52 6.66
C SER A 2 30.02 -39.64 6.95
N PRO A 3 29.46 -38.96 7.97
CA PRO A 3 28.04 -39.03 8.24
C PRO A 3 27.29 -38.04 7.35
N THR A 4 26.30 -38.55 6.64
CA THR A 4 25.32 -37.80 5.86
C THR A 4 24.30 -37.16 6.81
N GLY A 5 24.24 -35.83 6.82
CA GLY A 5 23.21 -35.07 7.53
C GLY A 5 21.87 -35.09 6.79
N VAL A 6 20.82 -35.46 7.51
CA VAL A 6 19.43 -35.46 7.04
C VAL A 6 18.88 -34.02 7.15
N ALA A 7 18.50 -33.44 6.02
CA ALA A 7 17.84 -32.14 5.98
C ALA A 7 16.35 -32.30 6.32
N SER A 8 15.92 -31.67 7.42
CA SER A 8 14.52 -31.49 7.79
C SER A 8 13.85 -30.51 6.83
N ARG A 9 12.86 -30.99 6.06
CA ARG A 9 11.94 -30.14 5.28
C ARG A 9 10.82 -29.67 6.20
N GLY A 10 10.88 -28.42 6.63
CA GLY A 10 9.75 -27.75 7.27
C GLY A 10 8.61 -27.56 6.27
N SER A 11 7.46 -28.16 6.53
CA SER A 11 6.21 -27.93 5.80
C SER A 11 5.60 -26.62 6.28
N SER A 12 5.74 -25.54 5.52
CA SER A 12 4.94 -24.33 5.71
C SER A 12 3.55 -24.57 5.14
N ILE A 13 2.56 -24.73 6.02
CA ILE A 13 1.14 -24.75 5.65
C ILE A 13 0.75 -23.31 5.28
N SER A 14 0.65 -23.04 3.98
CA SER A 14 0.14 -21.80 3.42
C SER A 14 -1.21 -22.09 2.77
N LEU A 15 -2.31 -21.62 3.36
CA LEU A 15 -3.61 -21.49 2.70
C LEU A 15 -4.38 -20.32 3.30
N GLY A 16 -4.74 -19.37 2.43
CA GLY A 16 -5.59 -18.22 2.78
C GLY A 16 -5.63 -17.07 1.77
N SER A 17 -4.58 -16.87 0.94
CA SER A 17 -4.57 -15.74 -0.02
C SER A 17 -5.46 -15.95 -1.25
N ALA A 18 -5.61 -17.19 -1.72
CA ALA A 18 -6.33 -17.50 -2.96
C ALA A 18 -7.86 -17.31 -2.84
N ALA A 19 -8.45 -17.66 -1.69
CA ALA A 19 -9.89 -17.53 -1.46
C ALA A 19 -10.32 -16.07 -1.28
N ILE A 20 -9.48 -15.24 -0.64
CA ILE A 20 -9.74 -13.80 -0.45
C ILE A 20 -9.56 -13.02 -1.77
N SER A 21 -8.62 -13.44 -2.63
CA SER A 21 -8.48 -12.89 -3.99
C SER A 21 -9.79 -13.05 -4.76
N SER A 22 -10.36 -14.26 -4.80
CA SER A 22 -11.58 -14.57 -5.56
C SER A 22 -12.77 -13.66 -5.23
N VAL A 23 -13.07 -13.43 -3.94
CA VAL A 23 -14.19 -12.56 -3.52
C VAL A 23 -13.92 -11.09 -3.87
N THR A 24 -12.69 -10.61 -3.65
CA THR A 24 -12.33 -9.23 -3.97
C THR A 24 -12.23 -8.99 -5.47
N ASP A 25 -11.94 -10.01 -6.28
CA ASP A 25 -11.91 -9.96 -7.76
C ASP A 25 -13.33 -9.92 -8.35
N ILE A 26 -14.34 -10.42 -7.62
CA ILE A 26 -15.75 -10.31 -7.99
C ILE A 26 -16.30 -8.92 -7.64
N LEU A 27 -15.85 -8.33 -6.53
CA LEU A 27 -16.33 -7.03 -6.05
C LEU A 27 -15.61 -5.83 -6.68
N SER A 28 -14.39 -6.00 -7.21
CA SER A 28 -13.61 -4.90 -7.80
C SER A 28 -14.30 -4.16 -8.97
N PRO A 29 -15.09 -4.79 -9.86
CA PRO A 29 -15.80 -4.06 -10.91
C PRO A 29 -17.00 -3.26 -10.40
N ILE A 30 -17.52 -3.61 -9.22
CA ILE A 30 -18.75 -3.04 -8.65
C ILE A 30 -18.43 -1.85 -7.73
N LEU A 31 -17.21 -1.82 -7.16
CA LEU A 31 -16.82 -0.88 -6.12
C LEU A 31 -15.56 -0.09 -6.53
N PRO A 32 -15.69 0.97 -7.35
CA PRO A 32 -14.57 1.84 -7.66
C PRO A 32 -14.24 2.69 -6.42
N PHE A 33 -13.27 2.26 -5.61
CA PHE A 33 -12.81 3.03 -4.45
C PHE A 33 -12.07 4.33 -4.82
N ALA A 34 -11.72 4.50 -6.11
CA ALA A 34 -11.10 5.70 -6.67
C ALA A 34 -11.56 6.03 -8.10
N GLY A 35 -12.78 5.64 -8.53
CA GLY A 35 -13.24 5.90 -9.91
C GLY A 35 -12.58 5.01 -11.00
N GLY A 36 -11.79 4.01 -10.61
CA GLY A 36 -11.05 3.14 -11.52
C GLY A 36 -11.85 1.92 -12.04
N LEU A 37 -11.77 1.70 -13.35
CA LEU A 37 -12.02 0.40 -14.00
C LEU A 37 -11.01 -0.64 -13.48
N ASP A 38 -11.43 -1.89 -13.26
CA ASP A 38 -10.54 -2.98 -12.82
C ASP A 38 -9.46 -3.29 -13.88
N LEU A 39 -8.23 -2.82 -13.64
CA LEU A 39 -7.09 -3.00 -14.56
C LEU A 39 -6.52 -4.43 -14.62
N ARG A 40 -7.08 -5.40 -13.89
CA ARG A 40 -6.51 -6.77 -13.76
C ARG A 40 -7.24 -7.84 -14.56
N ARG A 41 -8.49 -7.61 -14.97
CA ARG A 41 -9.29 -8.56 -15.75
C ARG A 41 -9.10 -8.31 -17.23
N GLU A 42 -8.21 -9.07 -17.87
CA GLU A 42 -8.06 -9.32 -19.33
C GLU A 42 -8.00 -8.11 -20.31
N ASP A 43 -8.23 -6.89 -19.84
CA ASP A 43 -8.07 -5.60 -20.51
C ASP A 43 -6.63 -5.08 -20.38
N TYR A 44 -5.66 -5.91 -20.02
CA TYR A 44 -4.26 -5.63 -20.35
C TYR A 44 -4.09 -5.46 -21.87
N GLN A 45 -4.94 -6.15 -22.66
CA GLN A 45 -5.06 -5.87 -24.09
C GLN A 45 -5.74 -4.52 -24.39
N PHE A 46 -6.60 -3.97 -23.53
CA PHE A 46 -7.17 -2.63 -23.73
C PHE A 46 -6.13 -1.50 -23.64
N TRP A 47 -4.99 -1.73 -22.96
CA TRP A 47 -3.83 -0.82 -22.99
C TRP A 47 -2.88 -1.08 -24.17
N SER A 48 -2.92 -2.26 -24.81
CA SER A 48 -2.05 -2.62 -25.94
C SER A 48 -2.73 -2.70 -27.32
N THR A 49 -4.06 -2.73 -27.39
CA THR A 49 -4.85 -2.87 -28.63
C THR A 49 -6.11 -2.00 -28.60
N GLY A 50 -6.01 -0.79 -29.15
CA GLY A 50 -7.08 -0.13 -29.90
C GLY A 50 -8.18 0.64 -29.14
N ASN A 51 -8.21 1.96 -29.39
CA ASN A 51 -9.40 2.85 -29.44
C ASN A 51 -9.40 4.11 -28.54
N TRP A 52 -8.24 4.55 -28.07
CA TRP A 52 -7.98 5.99 -27.85
C TRP A 52 -7.69 6.72 -29.19
N TRP A 53 -7.19 5.98 -30.17
CA TRP A 53 -6.81 6.46 -31.49
C TRP A 53 -7.98 6.87 -32.40
N GLU A 54 -9.16 6.28 -32.25
CA GLU A 54 -10.36 6.68 -33.02
C GLU A 54 -10.84 8.09 -32.64
N ARG A 55 -10.63 8.53 -31.39
CA ARG A 55 -10.86 9.93 -30.99
C ARG A 55 -9.77 10.89 -31.46
N LEU A 56 -8.60 10.37 -31.81
CA LEU A 56 -7.53 11.16 -32.43
C LEU A 56 -7.82 11.38 -33.93
N GLN A 57 -8.51 10.46 -34.61
CA GLN A 57 -8.98 10.66 -35.99
C GLN A 57 -10.00 11.81 -36.10
N ASP A 58 -10.97 11.89 -35.17
CA ASP A 58 -11.94 13.00 -35.12
C ASP A 58 -11.26 14.37 -34.89
N VAL A 59 -10.16 14.39 -34.14
CA VAL A 59 -9.37 15.62 -33.89
C VAL A 59 -8.48 15.96 -35.09
N VAL A 60 -7.94 14.96 -35.79
CA VAL A 60 -7.12 15.16 -37.00
C VAL A 60 -7.96 15.66 -38.18
N GLU A 61 -9.23 15.24 -38.31
CA GLU A 61 -10.14 15.78 -39.32
C GLU A 61 -10.57 17.22 -39.02
N GLN A 62 -10.83 17.58 -37.75
CA GLN A 62 -11.10 18.97 -37.36
C GLN A 62 -9.88 19.89 -37.50
N VAL A 63 -8.66 19.37 -37.27
CA VAL A 63 -7.41 20.12 -37.46
C VAL A 63 -7.08 20.31 -38.93
N LYS A 64 -7.39 19.32 -39.79
CA LYS A 64 -7.23 19.42 -41.24
C LYS A 64 -8.17 20.46 -41.86
N ASP A 65 -9.43 20.51 -41.40
CA ASP A 65 -10.40 21.52 -41.85
C ASP A 65 -10.05 22.94 -41.35
N ALA A 66 -9.42 23.05 -40.17
CA ALA A 66 -8.91 24.32 -39.65
C ALA A 66 -7.64 24.80 -40.36
N PHE A 67 -6.77 23.87 -40.82
CA PHE A 67 -5.52 24.19 -41.53
C PHE A 67 -5.75 24.66 -42.97
N GLU A 68 -6.79 24.18 -43.64
CA GLU A 68 -7.17 24.69 -44.97
C GLU A 68 -7.83 26.08 -44.90
N SER A 69 -8.25 26.52 -43.71
CA SER A 69 -8.93 27.81 -43.49
C SER A 69 -8.01 28.95 -43.03
N ALA A 70 -6.81 28.66 -42.50
CA ALA A 70 -5.96 29.65 -41.84
C ALA A 70 -4.58 29.81 -42.49
N ASN A 71 -4.56 30.33 -43.72
CA ASN A 71 -3.39 31.03 -44.27
C ASN A 71 -3.36 32.46 -43.72
N GLY A 72 -2.49 32.77 -42.75
CA GLY A 72 -2.20 34.15 -42.36
C GLY A 72 -1.43 34.34 -41.04
N ASP A 73 -0.19 34.84 -41.17
CA ASP A 73 0.70 35.46 -40.19
C ASP A 73 1.63 34.59 -39.29
N LEU A 74 2.92 34.70 -39.63
CA LEU A 74 4.09 34.03 -39.08
C LEU A 74 4.83 34.95 -38.08
N ALA A 75 4.77 34.65 -36.79
CA ALA A 75 5.84 34.90 -35.80
C ALA A 75 5.40 34.43 -34.40
N GLY A 76 5.34 33.11 -34.20
CA GLY A 76 5.01 32.49 -32.90
C GLY A 76 4.91 30.96 -32.90
N ASP A 77 5.08 30.31 -34.06
CA ASP A 77 4.54 28.97 -34.32
C ASP A 77 5.57 27.82 -34.23
N ALA A 78 6.87 28.11 -34.20
CA ALA A 78 7.90 27.06 -34.30
C ALA A 78 7.94 26.10 -33.10
N THR A 79 7.77 26.60 -31.87
CA THR A 79 7.74 25.76 -30.65
C THR A 79 6.43 24.99 -30.51
N ARG A 80 5.31 25.53 -31.01
CA ARG A 80 4.01 24.85 -31.02
C ARG A 80 4.01 23.71 -32.03
N ASP A 81 4.58 23.95 -33.21
CA ASP A 81 4.74 22.94 -34.27
C ASP A 81 5.65 21.79 -33.84
N ILE A 82 6.77 22.06 -33.16
CA ILE A 82 7.64 21.00 -32.61
C ILE A 82 6.90 20.17 -31.54
N ARG A 83 6.17 20.80 -30.61
CA ARG A 83 5.39 20.07 -29.59
C ARG A 83 4.32 19.19 -30.22
N GLN A 84 3.63 19.68 -31.26
CA GLN A 84 2.62 18.91 -31.96
C GLN A 84 3.25 17.72 -32.70
N LYS A 85 4.38 17.93 -33.39
CA LYS A 85 5.13 16.85 -34.05
C LYS A 85 5.61 15.78 -33.08
N VAL A 86 6.06 16.16 -31.89
CA VAL A 86 6.46 15.20 -30.84
C VAL A 86 5.25 14.42 -30.32
N LYS A 87 4.11 15.08 -30.09
CA LYS A 87 2.84 14.41 -29.73
C LYS A 87 2.44 13.39 -30.81
N ASP A 88 2.54 13.77 -32.08
CA ASP A 88 2.18 12.90 -33.20
C ASP A 88 3.16 11.72 -33.35
N LEU A 89 4.46 11.93 -33.10
CA LEU A 89 5.47 10.86 -33.11
C LEU A 89 5.30 9.89 -31.93
N SER A 90 5.06 10.42 -30.73
CA SER A 90 4.82 9.62 -29.52
C SER A 90 3.56 8.75 -29.68
N SER A 91 2.49 9.30 -30.26
CA SER A 91 1.25 8.55 -30.45
C SER A 91 1.44 7.29 -31.31
N LYS A 92 2.28 7.35 -32.36
CA LYS A 92 2.44 6.29 -33.38
C LYS A 92 3.16 5.03 -32.90
N LYS A 93 3.86 5.09 -31.78
CA LYS A 93 4.58 3.93 -31.25
C LYS A 93 3.75 3.30 -30.14
N THR A 94 3.16 2.15 -30.40
CA THR A 94 2.60 1.28 -29.34
C THR A 94 3.78 0.67 -28.59
N THR A 95 4.44 1.47 -27.75
CA THR A 95 5.50 0.97 -26.87
C THR A 95 4.83 0.14 -25.79
N GLN A 96 5.10 -1.17 -25.79
CA GLN A 96 4.71 -2.00 -24.65
C GLN A 96 5.62 -1.65 -23.48
N TYR A 97 5.04 -1.00 -22.49
CA TYR A 97 5.76 -0.58 -21.29
C TYR A 97 5.96 -1.74 -20.32
N ASN A 98 7.14 -1.79 -19.69
CA ASN A 98 7.45 -2.76 -18.66
C ASN A 98 7.02 -2.22 -17.29
N THR A 99 5.85 -2.65 -16.80
CA THR A 99 5.28 -2.20 -15.53
C THR A 99 5.75 -3.10 -14.38
N VAL A 100 7.03 -3.00 -14.00
CA VAL A 100 7.63 -3.87 -12.99
C VAL A 100 7.14 -3.53 -11.59
N ILE A 101 6.93 -2.25 -11.29
CA ILE A 101 6.54 -1.80 -9.95
C ILE A 101 5.06 -2.09 -9.68
N SER A 102 4.20 -1.82 -10.68
CA SER A 102 2.76 -2.03 -10.58
C SER A 102 2.30 -3.42 -11.06
N SER A 103 3.22 -4.29 -11.43
CA SER A 103 2.91 -5.67 -11.85
C SER A 103 2.10 -6.41 -10.77
N PRO A 104 1.22 -7.35 -11.16
CA PRO A 104 0.57 -8.26 -10.22
C PRO A 104 1.58 -9.03 -9.37
N THR A 105 2.68 -9.48 -10.01
CA THR A 105 3.82 -10.09 -9.33
C THR A 105 4.64 -9.02 -8.63
N MET A 106 4.88 -9.21 -7.34
CA MET A 106 5.68 -8.28 -6.53
C MET A 106 7.16 -8.36 -6.88
N PHE A 107 7.83 -7.20 -6.90
CA PHE A 107 9.27 -7.11 -7.12
C PHE A 107 10.10 -7.37 -5.84
N VAL A 108 9.46 -7.42 -4.67
CA VAL A 108 10.03 -7.91 -3.41
C VAL A 108 9.19 -9.11 -2.96
N SER A 109 9.83 -10.17 -2.49
CA SER A 109 9.08 -11.35 -2.05
C SER A 109 8.26 -11.06 -0.79
N LEU A 110 7.12 -11.73 -0.65
CA LEU A 110 6.27 -11.62 0.55
C LEU A 110 7.04 -11.98 1.83
N ASP A 111 7.93 -12.98 1.76
CA ASP A 111 8.78 -13.36 2.90
C ASP A 111 9.61 -12.17 3.39
N MET A 112 10.31 -11.47 2.48
CA MET A 112 11.11 -10.31 2.83
C MET A 112 10.26 -9.15 3.36
N ILE A 113 9.14 -8.82 2.71
CA ILE A 113 8.24 -7.75 3.16
C ILE A 113 7.67 -8.08 4.54
N SER A 114 7.27 -9.33 4.76
CA SER A 114 6.73 -9.75 6.05
C SER A 114 7.75 -9.52 7.16
N GLN A 115 9.04 -9.71 6.93
CA GLN A 115 10.03 -9.53 8.01
C GLN A 115 10.32 -8.06 8.36
N LEU A 116 9.77 -7.09 7.63
CA LEU A 116 9.97 -5.68 7.91
C LEU A 116 9.13 -5.20 9.09
N THR A 117 9.74 -4.38 9.94
CA THR A 117 9.06 -3.50 10.89
C THR A 117 8.49 -2.27 10.19
N LEU A 118 7.54 -1.58 10.81
CA LEU A 118 7.02 -0.31 10.25
C LEU A 118 8.12 0.76 10.11
N GLY A 119 9.08 0.82 11.05
CA GLY A 119 10.24 1.72 10.94
C GLY A 119 11.15 1.38 9.75
N GLU A 120 11.34 0.11 9.42
CA GLU A 120 12.08 -0.30 8.21
C GLU A 120 11.32 0.04 6.92
N VAL A 121 9.98 -0.08 6.92
CA VAL A 121 9.16 0.42 5.80
C VAL A 121 9.32 1.93 5.63
N ALA A 122 9.36 2.69 6.72
CA ALA A 122 9.62 4.13 6.67
C ALA A 122 10.97 4.46 6.00
N GLN A 123 12.01 3.64 6.22
CA GLN A 123 13.30 3.83 5.54
C GLN A 123 13.20 3.68 4.01
N THR A 124 12.23 2.94 3.48
CA THR A 124 12.01 2.87 2.01
C THR A 124 11.53 4.21 1.44
N PHE A 125 10.67 4.93 2.17
CA PHE A 125 10.28 6.30 1.83
C PHE A 125 11.45 7.27 1.97
N LYS A 126 12.23 7.15 3.05
CA LYS A 126 13.45 7.95 3.23
C LYS A 126 14.41 7.76 2.05
N PHE A 127 14.65 6.51 1.65
CA PHE A 127 15.44 6.21 0.47
C PHE A 127 14.85 6.85 -0.80
N ALA A 128 13.54 6.75 -1.02
CA ALA A 128 12.90 7.37 -2.19
C ALA A 128 13.11 8.89 -2.26
N VAL A 129 13.04 9.57 -1.11
CA VAL A 129 13.20 11.03 -1.00
C VAL A 129 14.66 11.47 -1.11
N GLU A 130 15.58 10.77 -0.44
CA GLU A 130 16.97 11.23 -0.31
C GLU A 130 17.86 10.75 -1.46
N SER A 131 17.61 9.57 -2.04
CA SER A 131 18.58 8.89 -2.91
C SER A 131 18.84 9.52 -4.27
N SER A 132 18.14 10.60 -4.59
CA SER A 132 18.39 11.39 -5.80
C SER A 132 19.00 12.76 -5.51
N GLN A 133 19.22 13.09 -4.23
CA GLN A 133 19.89 14.33 -3.82
C GLN A 133 21.39 14.22 -4.06
N SER A 134 22.03 15.31 -4.47
CA SER A 134 23.47 15.34 -4.78
C SER A 134 24.36 15.03 -3.58
N SER A 135 23.89 15.31 -2.36
CA SER A 135 24.58 15.03 -1.11
C SER A 135 24.38 13.60 -0.58
N PHE A 136 23.56 12.79 -1.24
CA PHE A 136 23.24 11.45 -0.74
C PHE A 136 24.40 10.47 -0.97
N SER A 137 24.83 9.81 0.09
CA SER A 137 25.78 8.69 0.02
C SER A 137 25.03 7.37 0.20
N GLU A 138 24.86 6.64 -0.89
CA GLU A 138 24.21 5.33 -0.88
C GLU A 138 24.94 4.34 0.03
N GLN A 139 26.27 4.32 -0.01
CA GLN A 139 27.07 3.45 0.86
C GLN A 139 26.82 3.74 2.34
N HIS A 140 26.79 5.02 2.73
CA HIS A 140 26.52 5.42 4.11
C HIS A 140 25.09 5.02 4.51
N PHE A 141 24.10 5.33 3.67
CA PHE A 141 22.71 4.95 3.90
C PHE A 141 22.56 3.43 4.10
N MET A 142 23.08 2.64 3.15
CA MET A 142 23.04 1.18 3.18
C MET A 142 23.79 0.58 4.37
N SER A 143 24.85 1.23 4.87
CA SER A 143 25.58 0.77 6.05
C SER A 143 24.75 0.85 7.34
N GLY A 144 23.85 1.83 7.44
CA GLY A 144 22.96 2.03 8.59
C GLY A 144 21.69 1.18 8.57
N LEU A 145 21.41 0.46 7.48
CA LEU A 145 20.21 -0.38 7.38
C LEU A 145 20.41 -1.73 8.08
N SER A 146 19.29 -2.29 8.56
CA SER A 146 19.26 -3.68 9.04
C SER A 146 19.62 -4.67 7.92
N ALA A 147 20.11 -5.85 8.30
CA ALA A 147 20.42 -6.91 7.34
C ALA A 147 19.20 -7.32 6.49
N ARG A 148 17.99 -7.23 7.05
CA ARG A 148 16.72 -7.60 6.41
C ARG A 148 16.28 -6.56 5.37
N LEU A 149 16.50 -5.28 5.64
CA LEU A 149 16.05 -4.19 4.76
C LEU A 149 16.98 -3.98 3.55
N LYS A 150 18.28 -4.24 3.66
CA LYS A 150 19.23 -4.10 2.54
C LYS A 150 18.78 -4.78 1.25
N PRO A 151 18.42 -6.08 1.25
CA PRO A 151 17.99 -6.73 0.01
C PRO A 151 16.64 -6.20 -0.51
N VAL A 152 15.79 -5.62 0.35
CA VAL A 152 14.56 -4.93 -0.10
C VAL A 152 14.90 -3.66 -0.88
N ILE A 153 15.84 -2.84 -0.40
CA ILE A 153 16.30 -1.65 -1.12
C ILE A 153 16.96 -2.01 -2.46
N VAL A 154 17.76 -3.09 -2.50
CA VAL A 154 18.35 -3.58 -3.76
C VAL A 154 17.26 -4.01 -4.76
N SER A 155 16.25 -4.74 -4.30
CA SER A 155 15.11 -5.13 -5.15
C SER A 155 14.30 -3.92 -5.63
N MET A 156 14.09 -2.92 -4.78
CA MET A 156 13.46 -1.65 -5.13
C MET A 156 14.25 -0.90 -6.21
N GLN A 157 15.58 -0.78 -6.06
CA GLN A 157 16.44 -0.17 -7.07
C GLN A 157 16.40 -0.93 -8.41
N SER A 158 16.42 -2.27 -8.35
CA SER A 158 16.34 -3.12 -9.54
C SER A 158 15.01 -2.95 -10.28
N ALA A 159 13.89 -2.89 -9.55
CA ALA A 159 12.57 -2.63 -10.14
C ALA A 159 12.52 -1.24 -10.80
N VAL A 160 12.96 -0.21 -10.08
CA VAL A 160 13.02 1.17 -10.60
C VAL A 160 13.91 1.28 -11.83
N ALA A 161 15.08 0.65 -11.84
CA ALA A 161 15.99 0.65 -12.98
C ALA A 161 15.36 0.01 -14.23
N LYS A 162 14.58 -1.07 -14.06
CA LYS A 162 13.85 -1.70 -15.16
C LYS A 162 12.73 -0.79 -15.69
N SER A 163 11.98 -0.14 -14.80
CA SER A 163 10.91 0.79 -15.18
C SER A 163 11.44 2.04 -15.89
N ARG A 164 12.69 2.46 -15.62
CA ARG A 164 13.38 3.60 -16.24
C ARG A 164 13.81 3.39 -17.69
N MET A 165 13.75 2.17 -18.23
CA MET A 165 14.12 1.90 -19.63
C MET A 165 15.54 2.39 -20.02
N GLY A 166 16.49 2.39 -19.07
CA GLY A 166 17.86 2.85 -19.29
C GLY A 166 18.17 4.28 -18.83
N ALA A 167 17.16 5.04 -18.38
CA ALA A 167 17.36 6.37 -17.84
C ALA A 167 18.18 6.37 -16.52
N SER A 168 18.99 7.42 -16.35
CA SER A 168 19.79 7.72 -15.17
C SER A 168 18.95 7.95 -13.92
N SER A 169 19.53 7.60 -12.78
CA SER A 169 18.95 7.82 -11.46
C SER A 169 19.08 9.24 -10.94
N ARG A 170 19.88 10.08 -11.60
CA ARG A 170 20.10 11.47 -11.20
C ARG A 170 18.86 12.31 -11.48
N ILE A 171 18.42 13.10 -10.50
CA ILE A 171 17.42 14.15 -10.71
C ILE A 171 18.15 15.41 -11.16
N LEU A 172 17.67 16.04 -12.23
CA LEU A 172 18.05 17.41 -12.57
C LEU A 172 17.34 18.33 -11.58
N SER A 173 18.02 18.74 -10.50
CA SER A 173 17.42 19.64 -9.52
C SER A 173 17.20 21.02 -10.14
N VAL A 174 15.96 21.31 -10.52
CA VAL A 174 15.53 22.64 -10.95
C VAL A 174 14.92 23.31 -9.73
N GLY A 175 15.56 24.36 -9.22
CA GLY A 175 15.29 24.99 -7.93
C GLY A 175 13.80 25.07 -7.54
N GLY A 176 13.44 24.32 -6.50
CA GLY A 176 12.11 24.29 -5.91
C GLY A 176 12.05 23.13 -4.91
N ASN A 177 11.46 23.34 -3.73
CA ASN A 177 11.48 22.31 -2.68
C ASN A 177 10.41 21.23 -2.87
N ASN A 178 9.30 21.55 -3.57
CA ASN A 178 8.11 20.70 -3.58
C ASN A 178 8.11 19.67 -4.71
N GLY A 179 7.97 18.40 -4.38
CA GLY A 179 7.83 17.29 -5.33
C GLY A 179 9.13 16.79 -5.94
N GLN A 180 10.29 17.15 -5.37
CA GLN A 180 11.63 16.73 -5.83
C GLN A 180 11.98 15.29 -5.40
N VAL A 181 11.02 14.39 -5.56
CA VAL A 181 11.13 12.96 -5.26
C VAL A 181 11.04 12.21 -6.57
N ASP A 182 11.96 11.27 -6.79
CA ASP A 182 11.94 10.40 -7.97
C ASP A 182 10.63 9.61 -8.02
N ALA A 183 9.84 9.80 -9.09
CA ALA A 183 8.46 9.29 -9.14
C ALA A 183 8.40 7.76 -9.06
N LEU A 184 9.34 7.08 -9.70
CA LEU A 184 9.42 5.62 -9.70
C LEU A 184 9.88 5.08 -8.34
N LYS A 185 10.82 5.74 -7.66
CA LYS A 185 11.18 5.35 -6.29
C LYS A 185 10.03 5.57 -5.31
N PHE A 186 9.29 6.68 -5.42
CA PHE A 186 8.09 6.91 -4.61
C PHE A 186 7.03 5.82 -4.83
N ALA A 187 6.74 5.50 -6.10
CA ALA A 187 5.82 4.45 -6.49
C ALA A 187 6.23 3.08 -5.91
N ALA A 188 7.53 2.74 -5.96
CA ALA A 188 8.05 1.50 -5.40
C ALA A 188 7.94 1.45 -3.86
N ALA A 189 8.23 2.54 -3.15
CA ALA A 189 8.04 2.62 -1.70
C ALA A 189 6.56 2.44 -1.30
N MET A 190 5.65 3.09 -2.04
CA MET A 190 4.20 2.92 -1.85
C MET A 190 3.72 1.50 -2.12
N ARG A 191 4.29 0.82 -3.13
CA ARG A 191 3.98 -0.59 -3.36
C ARG A 191 4.41 -1.47 -2.19
N ILE A 192 5.63 -1.30 -1.68
CA ILE A 192 6.13 -2.05 -0.50
C ILE A 192 5.22 -1.81 0.71
N PHE A 193 4.83 -0.56 0.95
CA PHE A 193 3.95 -0.20 2.05
C PHE A 193 2.57 -0.85 1.94
N ALA A 194 1.97 -0.87 0.74
CA ALA A 194 0.68 -1.51 0.52
C ALA A 194 0.71 -3.01 0.85
N GLU A 195 1.74 -3.73 0.38
CA GLU A 195 1.91 -5.15 0.68
C GLU A 195 2.17 -5.40 2.17
N TRP A 196 3.03 -4.57 2.79
CA TRP A 196 3.32 -4.68 4.21
C TRP A 196 2.07 -4.53 5.06
N ARG A 197 1.19 -3.57 4.75
CA ARG A 197 -0.08 -3.39 5.47
C ARG A 197 -0.96 -4.64 5.42
N LEU A 198 -1.07 -5.28 4.26
CA LEU A 198 -1.84 -6.51 4.13
C LEU A 198 -1.24 -7.64 4.97
N LEU A 199 0.09 -7.76 4.98
CA LEU A 199 0.81 -8.82 5.70
C LEU A 199 0.92 -8.59 7.22
N ARG A 200 0.83 -7.33 7.68
CA ARG A 200 1.19 -6.96 9.06
C ARG A 200 0.12 -6.23 9.83
N GLN A 201 -0.94 -5.78 9.16
CA GLN A 201 -2.10 -5.19 9.84
C GLN A 201 -3.32 -6.10 9.85
N VAL A 202 -3.28 -7.26 9.17
CA VAL A 202 -4.41 -8.19 9.08
C VAL A 202 -4.06 -9.52 9.77
N PRO A 203 -4.29 -9.65 11.08
CA PRO A 203 -4.12 -10.91 11.78
C PRO A 203 -5.02 -12.01 11.21
N GLU A 204 -4.59 -13.25 11.40
CA GLU A 204 -5.38 -14.42 11.01
C GLU A 204 -6.75 -14.45 11.73
N GLY A 205 -7.77 -14.97 11.06
CA GLY A 205 -9.15 -15.03 11.57
C GLY A 205 -10.03 -13.83 11.22
N TYR A 206 -9.47 -12.72 10.76
CA TYR A 206 -10.22 -11.47 10.49
C TYR A 206 -10.63 -11.32 9.01
N LYS A 207 -11.42 -12.27 8.49
CA LYS A 207 -11.77 -12.34 7.05
C LYS A 207 -12.45 -11.06 6.51
N GLY A 208 -13.41 -10.50 7.25
CA GLY A 208 -14.12 -9.28 6.83
C GLY A 208 -13.20 -8.06 6.71
N TYR A 209 -12.28 -7.91 7.66
CA TYR A 209 -11.26 -6.86 7.63
C TYR A 209 -10.25 -7.08 6.50
N ALA A 210 -9.84 -8.34 6.28
CA ALA A 210 -8.93 -8.71 5.19
C ALA A 210 -9.48 -8.33 3.81
N VAL A 211 -10.79 -8.47 3.58
CA VAL A 211 -11.45 -8.02 2.34
C VAL A 211 -11.30 -6.51 2.16
N GLY A 212 -11.60 -5.70 3.17
CA GLY A 212 -11.47 -4.25 3.09
C GLY A 212 -10.03 -3.79 2.87
N MET A 213 -9.07 -4.40 3.58
CA MET A 213 -7.65 -4.13 3.42
C MET A 213 -7.13 -4.54 2.04
N SER A 214 -7.64 -5.64 1.50
CA SER A 214 -7.32 -6.07 0.13
C SER A 214 -7.85 -5.07 -0.90
N LEU A 215 -9.06 -4.52 -0.74
CA LEU A 215 -9.60 -3.51 -1.65
C LEU A 215 -8.75 -2.23 -1.63
N GLY A 216 -8.35 -1.76 -0.44
CA GLY A 216 -7.43 -0.63 -0.32
C GLY A 216 -6.04 -0.91 -0.91
N HIS A 217 -5.52 -2.14 -0.78
CA HIS A 217 -4.30 -2.57 -1.48
C HIS A 217 -4.47 -2.48 -3.00
N LYS A 218 -5.60 -2.97 -3.53
CA LYS A 218 -5.82 -2.94 -4.98
C LYS A 218 -5.82 -1.53 -5.54
N ASP A 219 -6.46 -0.62 -4.82
CA ASP A 219 -6.51 0.79 -5.17
C ASP A 219 -5.11 1.42 -5.24
N VAL A 220 -4.26 1.17 -4.23
CA VAL A 220 -2.87 1.67 -4.25
C VAL A 220 -2.11 1.13 -5.44
N VAL A 221 -2.21 -0.17 -5.74
CA VAL A 221 -1.50 -0.79 -6.87
C VAL A 221 -1.93 -0.19 -8.20
N GLN A 222 -3.24 0.04 -8.40
CA GLN A 222 -3.76 0.65 -9.62
C GLN A 222 -3.28 2.09 -9.77
N ASN A 223 -3.27 2.87 -8.70
CA ASN A 223 -2.81 4.25 -8.74
C ASN A 223 -1.28 4.37 -8.88
N VAL A 224 -0.52 3.42 -8.34
CA VAL A 224 0.93 3.26 -8.63
C VAL A 224 1.18 2.96 -10.11
N ALA A 225 0.33 2.15 -10.75
CA ALA A 225 0.43 1.88 -12.19
C ALA A 225 0.30 3.14 -13.04
N LYS A 226 -0.61 4.05 -12.67
CA LYS A 226 -0.79 5.35 -13.35
C LYS A 226 0.50 6.19 -13.30
N ILE A 227 1.18 6.22 -12.14
CA ILE A 227 2.44 6.97 -11.95
C ILE A 227 3.58 6.33 -12.76
N GLU A 228 3.72 5.00 -12.70
CA GLU A 228 4.76 4.27 -13.44
C GLU A 228 4.63 4.46 -14.96
N LEU A 229 3.42 4.29 -15.48
CA LEU A 229 3.13 4.46 -16.90
C LEU A 229 3.41 5.89 -17.37
N ALA A 230 2.95 6.89 -16.63
CA ALA A 230 3.21 8.29 -16.97
C ALA A 230 4.71 8.64 -16.92
N SER A 231 5.47 8.02 -16.01
CA SER A 231 6.93 8.17 -15.96
C SER A 231 7.59 7.67 -17.25
N GLN A 232 7.12 6.55 -17.78
CA GLN A 232 7.66 5.98 -19.01
C GLN A 232 7.26 6.80 -20.25
N GLN A 233 6.04 7.33 -20.28
CA GLN A 233 5.60 8.26 -21.32
C GLN A 233 6.41 9.57 -21.30
N TRP A 234 6.73 10.08 -20.11
CA TRP A 234 7.60 11.24 -19.96
C TRP A 234 9.01 10.96 -20.51
N LEU A 235 9.57 9.78 -20.20
CA LEU A 235 10.90 9.38 -20.70
C LEU A 235 10.92 9.26 -22.23
N ASP A 236 9.91 8.62 -22.83
CA ASP A 236 9.76 8.54 -24.28
C ASP A 236 9.64 9.92 -24.93
N TYR A 237 8.91 10.85 -24.28
CA TYR A 237 8.77 12.23 -24.76
C TYR A 237 10.12 12.97 -24.75
N GLN A 238 10.88 12.88 -23.65
CA GLN A 238 12.19 13.51 -23.54
C GLN A 238 13.20 12.94 -24.54
N GLU A 239 13.21 11.62 -24.73
CA GLU A 239 14.06 11.01 -25.76
C GLU A 239 13.68 11.51 -27.16
N GLY A 240 12.38 11.61 -27.46
CA GLY A 240 11.90 12.18 -28.72
C GLY A 240 12.35 13.62 -28.95
N LEU A 241 12.31 14.47 -27.91
CA LEU A 241 12.86 15.83 -27.96
C LEU A 241 14.35 15.85 -28.28
N ARG A 242 15.14 14.99 -27.60
CA ARG A 242 16.58 14.89 -27.83
C ARG A 242 16.93 14.46 -29.25
N MET A 243 16.15 13.54 -29.83
CA MET A 243 16.37 13.12 -31.23
C MET A 243 16.12 14.27 -32.22
N LEU A 244 15.14 15.14 -31.94
CA LEU A 244 14.86 16.33 -32.77
C LEU A 244 15.90 17.44 -32.59
N GLU A 245 16.45 17.61 -31.39
CA GLU A 245 17.50 18.61 -31.12
C GLU A 245 18.88 18.15 -31.62
N GLY A 246 19.21 16.86 -31.45
CA GLY A 246 20.48 16.28 -31.85
C GLY A 246 20.69 16.24 -33.37
N THR A 247 19.62 16.24 -34.16
CA THR A 247 19.71 16.40 -35.62
C THR A 247 20.13 17.81 -36.04
N ALA A 248 20.05 18.80 -35.15
CA ALA A 248 20.45 20.19 -35.43
C ALA A 248 21.88 20.53 -34.97
N SER A 249 22.53 19.70 -34.14
CA SER A 249 23.84 20.01 -33.55
C SER A 249 24.80 18.81 -33.66
N CYS A 250 25.63 18.80 -34.72
CA CYS A 250 26.70 17.82 -34.93
C CYS A 250 27.91 18.03 -34.00
N SER A 251 27.69 18.23 -32.69
CA SER A 251 28.77 18.38 -31.71
C SER A 251 28.86 17.14 -30.81
N CYS A 252 30.06 16.56 -30.76
CA CYS A 252 30.43 15.30 -30.11
C CYS A 252 30.52 15.41 -28.58
N GLY A 253 29.60 16.14 -27.94
CA GLY A 253 29.56 16.26 -26.48
C GLY A 253 29.01 14.99 -25.85
N ASP A 254 29.64 14.53 -24.77
CA ASP A 254 29.16 13.44 -23.91
C ASP A 254 27.67 13.65 -23.62
N GLY A 255 26.81 12.85 -24.25
CA GLY A 255 25.37 13.03 -24.17
C GLY A 255 24.93 12.89 -22.72
N GLU A 256 24.38 13.95 -22.13
CA GLU A 256 23.85 13.89 -20.77
C GLU A 256 22.85 12.73 -20.66
N ASP A 257 23.07 11.77 -19.77
CA ASP A 257 22.14 10.64 -19.63
C ASP A 257 20.74 11.15 -19.28
N LEU A 258 19.70 10.59 -19.91
CA LEU A 258 18.32 10.95 -19.63
C LEU A 258 18.00 10.70 -18.16
N SER A 259 17.50 11.70 -17.43
CA SER A 259 17.15 11.57 -16.01
C SER A 259 15.75 11.00 -15.81
N SER A 260 15.53 10.24 -14.72
CA SER A 260 14.20 9.85 -14.27
C SER A 260 13.39 11.07 -13.81
N PRO A 261 12.07 11.15 -14.09
CA PRO A 261 11.26 12.30 -13.68
C PRO A 261 11.03 12.32 -12.16
N THR A 262 10.96 13.53 -11.61
CA THR A 262 10.39 13.77 -10.29
C THR A 262 8.87 13.76 -10.32
N LEU A 263 8.23 13.68 -9.15
CA LEU A 263 6.79 13.88 -9.04
C LEU A 263 6.37 15.26 -9.59
N PHE A 264 7.16 16.31 -9.34
CA PHE A 264 6.92 17.63 -9.93
C PHE A 264 7.00 17.60 -11.46
N ASP A 265 8.03 16.97 -12.04
CA ASP A 265 8.20 16.91 -13.50
C ASP A 265 7.04 16.20 -14.18
N LEU A 266 6.51 15.13 -13.57
CA LEU A 266 5.33 14.44 -14.09
C LEU A 266 4.11 15.34 -14.10
N LEU A 267 3.78 15.95 -12.96
CA LEU A 267 2.57 16.77 -12.88
C LEU A 267 2.68 18.01 -13.78
N ASN A 268 3.85 18.66 -13.81
CA ASN A 268 4.10 19.80 -14.69
C ASN A 268 4.00 19.40 -16.17
N PHE A 269 4.50 18.22 -16.53
CA PHE A 269 4.33 17.67 -17.88
C PHE A 269 2.86 17.46 -18.26
N GLU A 270 2.01 16.97 -17.34
CA GLU A 270 0.58 16.83 -17.60
C GLU A 270 -0.12 18.19 -17.81
N VAL A 271 0.32 19.24 -17.10
CA VAL A 271 -0.14 20.63 -17.31
C VAL A 271 0.29 21.13 -18.68
N GLU A 272 1.57 20.98 -19.03
CA GLU A 272 2.12 21.46 -20.31
C GLU A 272 1.49 20.79 -21.53
N LEU A 273 1.09 19.53 -21.40
CA LEU A 273 0.41 18.78 -22.44
C LEU A 273 -1.10 19.03 -22.49
N ASP A 274 -1.66 19.78 -21.55
CA ASP A 274 -3.10 20.03 -21.39
C ASP A 274 -3.90 18.72 -21.24
N ILE A 275 -3.40 17.81 -20.40
CA ILE A 275 -4.04 16.50 -20.17
C ILE A 275 -5.36 16.66 -19.41
N HIS A 276 -5.47 17.69 -18.58
CA HIS A 276 -6.61 17.94 -17.71
C HIS A 276 -7.53 18.99 -18.35
N PRO A 277 -8.83 18.69 -18.53
CA PRO A 277 -9.75 19.60 -19.23
C PRO A 277 -10.01 20.90 -18.46
N ALA A 278 -10.04 20.84 -17.12
CA ALA A 278 -10.26 22.00 -16.26
C ALA A 278 -9.80 21.70 -14.83
N LEU A 279 -8.62 22.20 -14.44
CA LEU A 279 -8.14 22.09 -13.06
C LEU A 279 -9.11 22.75 -12.06
N PRO A 280 -9.33 22.17 -10.87
CA PRO A 280 -8.62 21.03 -10.29
C PRO A 280 -9.16 19.65 -10.68
N ARG A 281 -10.08 19.54 -11.66
CA ARG A 281 -10.55 18.24 -12.12
C ARG A 281 -9.46 17.53 -12.91
N LEU A 282 -9.10 16.35 -12.43
CA LEU A 282 -8.06 15.53 -13.02
C LEU A 282 -8.67 14.48 -13.96
N LYS A 283 -7.86 14.04 -14.93
CA LYS A 283 -8.26 12.96 -15.84
C LYS A 283 -8.02 11.63 -15.14
N GLU A 284 -8.98 10.72 -15.17
CA GLU A 284 -8.93 9.48 -14.39
C GLU A 284 -7.64 8.66 -14.58
N LYS A 285 -7.14 8.60 -15.83
CA LYS A 285 -5.95 7.83 -16.21
C LYS A 285 -4.61 8.59 -16.07
N SER A 286 -4.61 9.75 -15.42
CA SER A 286 -3.42 10.61 -15.28
C SER A 286 -2.51 10.22 -14.11
N ALA A 287 -1.26 10.66 -14.16
CA ALA A 287 -0.31 10.58 -13.06
C ALA A 287 -0.82 11.38 -11.84
N ALA A 288 -1.36 12.58 -12.08
CA ALA A 288 -1.94 13.42 -11.04
C ALA A 288 -3.03 12.69 -10.26
N MET A 289 -3.93 11.99 -10.96
CA MET A 289 -4.98 11.21 -10.30
C MET A 289 -4.39 10.05 -9.48
N GLY A 290 -3.43 9.32 -10.04
CA GLY A 290 -2.74 8.25 -9.32
C GLY A 290 -2.04 8.75 -8.06
N LEU A 291 -1.28 9.84 -8.17
CA LEU A 291 -0.57 10.44 -7.05
C LEU A 291 -1.53 11.00 -5.99
N LEU A 292 -2.65 11.59 -6.39
CA LEU A 292 -3.66 12.12 -5.46
C LEU A 292 -4.20 11.04 -4.53
N TRP A 293 -4.60 9.89 -5.10
CA TRP A 293 -5.17 8.78 -4.31
C TRP A 293 -4.13 8.09 -3.44
N VAL A 294 -2.92 7.89 -3.96
CA VAL A 294 -1.80 7.34 -3.17
C VAL A 294 -1.41 8.29 -2.03
N LYS A 295 -1.38 9.61 -2.27
CA LYS A 295 -1.19 10.63 -1.22
C LYS A 295 -2.26 10.53 -0.15
N ARG A 296 -3.55 10.47 -0.53
CA ARG A 296 -4.67 10.34 0.40
C ARG A 296 -4.58 9.05 1.22
N GLN A 297 -4.21 7.93 0.60
CA GLN A 297 -4.03 6.66 1.31
C GLN A 297 -2.89 6.71 2.33
N LEU A 298 -1.77 7.35 1.99
CA LEU A 298 -0.64 7.54 2.90
C LEU A 298 -1.00 8.50 4.04
N LEU A 299 -1.70 9.59 3.75
CA LEU A 299 -2.21 10.55 4.75
C LEU A 299 -3.23 9.89 5.70
N TYR A 300 -4.11 9.06 5.17
CA TYR A 300 -5.09 8.33 5.96
C TYR A 300 -4.42 7.39 6.96
N GLN A 301 -3.45 6.58 6.49
CA GLN A 301 -2.73 5.67 7.38
C GLN A 301 -1.89 6.41 8.41
N SER A 302 -1.26 7.53 8.03
CA SER A 302 -0.51 8.39 8.96
C SER A 302 -1.43 9.01 10.01
N SER A 303 -2.62 9.46 9.61
CA SER A 303 -3.63 9.99 10.53
C SER A 303 -4.14 8.92 11.51
N ILE A 304 -4.32 7.67 11.07
CA ILE A 304 -4.63 6.56 11.99
C ILE A 304 -3.52 6.41 13.04
N PHE A 305 -2.27 6.39 12.60
CA PHE A 305 -1.13 6.22 13.50
C PHE A 305 -0.98 7.40 14.48
N GLU A 306 -1.17 8.64 14.02
CA GLU A 306 -1.20 9.82 14.89
C GLU A 306 -2.32 9.72 15.93
N ASN A 307 -3.51 9.28 15.53
CA ASN A 307 -4.65 9.23 16.43
C ASN A 307 -4.57 8.06 17.43
N ILE A 308 -4.10 6.89 16.98
CA ILE A 308 -4.09 5.67 17.82
C ILE A 308 -3.13 5.79 19.01
N VAL A 309 -2.00 6.50 18.84
CA VAL A 309 -1.07 6.78 19.96
C VAL A 309 -1.61 7.79 20.96
N GLN A 310 -2.74 8.43 20.64
CA GLN A 310 -3.48 9.34 21.54
C GLN A 310 -4.71 8.65 22.16
N VAL A 311 -4.80 7.32 22.13
CA VAL A 311 -5.81 6.56 22.87
C VAL A 311 -5.24 6.16 24.23
N PRO A 312 -5.94 6.35 25.37
CA PRO A 312 -7.27 6.95 25.51
C PRO A 312 -7.25 8.48 25.74
N SER A 313 -6.11 9.15 25.61
CA SER A 313 -5.93 10.54 26.07
C SER A 313 -6.75 11.58 25.30
N ARG A 314 -6.90 11.41 23.98
CA ARG A 314 -7.70 12.29 23.09
C ARG A 314 -8.89 11.57 22.46
N TYR A 315 -8.76 10.28 22.21
CA TYR A 315 -9.80 9.45 21.60
C TYR A 315 -10.21 8.38 22.60
N GLU A 316 -11.51 8.18 22.79
CA GLU A 316 -12.04 7.19 23.76
C GLU A 316 -11.65 5.76 23.37
N SER A 317 -11.65 5.47 22.07
CA SER A 317 -11.31 4.15 21.54
C SER A 317 -10.50 4.23 20.25
N ALA A 318 -9.87 3.11 19.88
CA ALA A 318 -9.24 2.94 18.57
C ALA A 318 -10.22 3.15 17.41
N LYS A 319 -11.50 2.79 17.60
CA LYS A 319 -12.54 2.97 16.59
C LYS A 319 -12.79 4.46 16.33
N ASP A 320 -12.87 5.28 17.37
CA ASP A 320 -13.05 6.73 17.24
C ASP A 320 -11.83 7.39 16.61
N ALA A 321 -10.62 6.93 16.97
CA ALA A 321 -9.37 7.38 16.37
C ALA A 321 -9.35 7.14 14.84
N VAL A 322 -9.79 5.96 14.39
CA VAL A 322 -9.85 5.62 12.97
C VAL A 322 -10.99 6.35 12.25
N ASP A 323 -12.18 6.46 12.84
CA ASP A 323 -13.30 7.21 12.24
C ASP A 323 -12.97 8.70 12.08
N ALA A 324 -12.23 9.28 13.02
CA ALA A 324 -11.71 10.64 12.92
C ALA A 324 -10.71 10.79 11.76
N ALA A 325 -9.79 9.82 11.60
CA ALA A 325 -8.85 9.81 10.48
C ALA A 325 -9.58 9.67 9.12
N TYR A 326 -10.60 8.82 9.07
CA TYR A 326 -11.41 8.62 7.86
C TYR A 326 -12.18 9.88 7.49
N THR A 327 -12.84 10.50 8.47
CA THR A 327 -13.59 11.74 8.28
C THR A 327 -12.69 12.86 7.78
N ARG A 328 -11.49 13.01 8.35
CA ARG A 328 -10.48 14.00 7.94
C ARG A 328 -10.06 13.81 6.48
N VAL A 329 -9.77 12.58 6.07
CA VAL A 329 -9.11 12.34 4.78
C VAL A 329 -10.10 12.01 3.67
N TYR A 330 -11.05 11.12 3.91
CA TYR A 330 -11.97 10.59 2.90
C TYR A 330 -13.40 11.10 3.01
N GLY A 331 -13.81 11.67 4.14
CA GLY A 331 -15.21 12.03 4.40
C GLY A 331 -15.85 12.90 3.31
N LYS A 332 -15.07 13.80 2.69
CA LYS A 332 -15.55 14.67 1.60
C LYS A 332 -15.43 14.05 0.19
N TYR A 333 -14.68 12.96 0.02
CA TYR A 333 -14.39 12.36 -1.29
C TYR A 333 -15.09 11.01 -1.51
N HIS A 334 -15.49 10.29 -0.47
CA HIS A 334 -16.25 9.06 -0.63
C HIS A 334 -17.75 9.34 -0.63
N GLY A 335 -18.46 8.82 -1.63
CA GLY A 335 -19.92 8.76 -1.68
C GLY A 335 -20.49 7.83 -0.61
N TRP A 336 -21.81 7.90 -0.41
CA TRP A 336 -22.50 7.16 0.64
C TRP A 336 -22.23 5.65 0.60
N ALA A 337 -22.21 5.04 -0.59
CA ALA A 337 -21.97 3.60 -0.75
C ALA A 337 -20.56 3.20 -0.30
N VAL A 338 -19.53 3.93 -0.75
CA VAL A 338 -18.14 3.69 -0.38
C VAL A 338 -17.93 3.89 1.12
N GLN A 339 -18.56 4.91 1.72
CA GLN A 339 -18.55 5.11 3.16
C GLN A 339 -19.14 3.93 3.94
N LYS A 340 -20.21 3.32 3.44
CA LYS A 340 -20.82 2.15 4.08
C LYS A 340 -19.90 0.94 4.02
N ILE A 341 -19.33 0.63 2.87
CA ILE A 341 -18.41 -0.50 2.72
C ILE A 341 -17.21 -0.34 3.63
N PHE A 342 -16.63 0.87 3.66
CA PHE A 342 -15.53 1.18 4.57
C PHE A 342 -15.90 0.90 6.04
N LYS A 343 -17.06 1.39 6.49
CA LYS A 343 -17.56 1.16 7.85
C LYS A 343 -17.77 -0.32 8.15
N TYR A 344 -18.32 -1.10 7.23
CA TYR A 344 -18.49 -2.54 7.40
C TYR A 344 -17.15 -3.28 7.50
N SER A 345 -16.19 -2.97 6.62
CA SER A 345 -14.86 -3.56 6.70
C SER A 345 -14.17 -3.24 8.03
N PHE A 346 -14.35 -2.02 8.54
CA PHE A 346 -13.75 -1.60 9.79
C PHE A 346 -14.46 -2.17 11.04
N GLN A 347 -15.76 -2.42 10.98
CA GLN A 347 -16.47 -3.14 12.06
C GLN A 347 -15.93 -4.56 12.27
N ALA A 348 -15.35 -5.16 11.23
CA ALA A 348 -14.71 -6.47 11.30
C ALA A 348 -13.23 -6.39 11.72
N ALA A 349 -12.71 -5.21 12.08
CA ALA A 349 -11.31 -5.03 12.44
C ALA A 349 -10.95 -5.75 13.75
N PRO A 350 -9.72 -6.28 13.87
CA PRO A 350 -9.18 -6.77 15.13
C PRO A 350 -8.98 -5.65 16.16
N GLU A 351 -8.90 -6.06 17.43
CA GLU A 351 -8.41 -5.19 18.49
C GLU A 351 -6.99 -4.69 18.19
N THR A 352 -6.72 -3.45 18.60
CA THR A 352 -5.46 -2.75 18.26
C THR A 352 -4.24 -3.51 18.78
N GLU A 353 -4.32 -4.09 19.97
CA GLU A 353 -3.24 -4.89 20.56
C GLU A 353 -2.90 -6.12 19.71
N LYS A 354 -3.90 -6.76 19.09
CA LYS A 354 -3.69 -7.88 18.18
C LYS A 354 -2.97 -7.43 16.90
N ILE A 355 -3.30 -6.25 16.38
CA ILE A 355 -2.58 -5.64 15.26
C ILE A 355 -1.11 -5.40 15.65
N PHE A 356 -0.86 -4.78 16.79
CA PHE A 356 0.51 -4.46 17.24
C PHE A 356 1.37 -5.72 17.45
N ARG A 357 0.80 -6.76 18.07
CA ARG A 357 1.44 -8.08 18.20
C ARG A 357 1.78 -8.67 16.81
N HIS A 358 0.90 -8.48 15.82
CA HIS A 358 1.08 -9.00 14.46
C HIS A 358 2.06 -8.19 13.60
N MET A 359 2.23 -6.89 13.89
CA MET A 359 3.12 -5.99 13.16
C MET A 359 4.61 -6.34 13.32
N ASN A 360 5.01 -6.93 14.44
CA ASN A 360 6.42 -7.27 14.72
C ASN A 360 6.57 -8.64 15.43
N PRO A 361 6.54 -9.76 14.67
CA PRO A 361 6.62 -11.09 15.26
C PRO A 361 7.94 -11.37 15.99
N SER A 362 9.05 -10.77 15.57
CA SER A 362 10.35 -10.92 16.25
C SER A 362 10.27 -10.35 17.65
N ARG A 363 9.78 -9.11 17.78
CA ARG A 363 9.63 -8.46 19.07
C ARG A 363 8.61 -9.18 19.96
N LEU A 364 7.54 -9.73 19.39
CA LEU A 364 6.57 -10.53 20.15
C LEU A 364 7.23 -11.75 20.80
N ASN A 365 8.08 -12.48 20.06
CA ASN A 365 8.80 -13.63 20.60
C ASN A 365 9.79 -13.21 21.71
N GLU A 366 10.49 -12.09 21.51
CA GLU A 366 11.38 -11.52 22.52
C GLU A 366 10.61 -11.10 23.79
N ALA A 367 9.45 -10.44 23.63
CA ALA A 367 8.60 -10.02 24.74
C ALA A 367 8.07 -11.22 25.53
N LYS A 368 7.66 -12.30 24.86
CA LYS A 368 7.26 -13.56 25.53
C LYS A 368 8.40 -14.18 26.32
N ALA A 369 9.62 -14.19 25.76
CA ALA A 369 10.80 -14.71 26.45
C ALA A 369 11.23 -13.82 27.63
N GLU A 370 11.01 -12.51 27.54
CA GLU A 370 11.21 -11.55 28.62
C GLU A 370 10.21 -11.78 29.75
N ALA A 371 8.91 -11.87 29.42
CA ALA A 371 7.84 -12.16 30.37
C ALA A 371 8.11 -13.47 31.13
N PHE A 372 8.40 -14.56 30.40
CA PHE A 372 8.70 -15.85 31.00
C PHE A 372 9.88 -15.80 31.99
N ARG A 373 10.92 -14.99 31.71
CA ARG A 373 12.06 -14.81 32.63
C ARG A 373 11.67 -14.03 33.88
N THR A 374 10.94 -12.93 33.72
CA THR A 374 10.51 -12.05 34.84
C THR A 374 9.64 -12.78 35.85
N PHE A 375 8.66 -13.56 35.38
CA PHE A 375 7.72 -14.25 36.27
C PHE A 375 8.33 -15.51 36.91
N ARG A 376 9.17 -16.27 36.18
CA ARG A 376 9.86 -17.44 36.75
C ARG A 376 10.81 -17.09 37.91
N THR A 377 11.45 -15.92 37.89
CA THR A 377 12.32 -15.49 39.00
C THR A 377 11.57 -15.10 40.27
N THR A 378 10.30 -14.72 40.14
CA THR A 378 9.48 -14.29 41.28
C THR A 378 9.02 -15.49 42.11
N ASP A 379 8.66 -16.60 41.46
CA ASP A 379 8.25 -17.83 42.14
C ASP A 379 9.39 -18.47 42.94
N MET A 380 10.62 -18.44 42.42
CA MET A 380 11.78 -19.05 43.09
C MET A 380 12.23 -18.29 44.34
N ASN A 381 11.91 -17.00 44.44
CA ASN A 381 12.25 -16.20 45.63
C ASN A 381 11.20 -16.32 46.76
N ASN A 382 10.00 -16.83 46.48
CA ASN A 382 8.93 -16.94 47.47
C ASN A 382 8.81 -18.34 48.10
N ASN A 383 9.47 -19.37 47.57
CA ASN A 383 9.35 -20.76 48.03
C ASN A 383 10.62 -21.33 48.69
N SER A 384 11.35 -20.54 49.48
CA SER A 384 12.55 -21.02 50.19
C SER A 384 12.30 -21.67 51.56
N GLU A 385 11.09 -22.10 51.91
CA GLU A 385 10.81 -22.92 53.10
C GLU A 385 9.56 -23.82 52.86
N ASP A 386 9.70 -24.92 52.11
CA ASP A 386 9.14 -26.23 52.49
C ASP A 386 9.45 -27.29 51.42
N ASP A 387 10.21 -28.32 51.83
CA ASP A 387 10.47 -29.55 51.08
C ASP A 387 9.15 -30.33 50.93
N VAL A 388 8.57 -30.33 49.72
CA VAL A 388 7.51 -31.30 49.38
C VAL A 388 7.85 -32.02 48.08
N ASP A 389 8.16 -33.29 48.27
CA ASP A 389 8.39 -34.35 47.30
C ASP A 389 7.12 -34.62 46.49
N LEU A 390 7.14 -34.46 45.16
CA LEU A 390 6.02 -34.85 44.29
C LEU A 390 6.45 -35.58 43.03
N GLN A 391 5.79 -36.73 42.87
CA GLN A 391 5.92 -37.74 41.84
C GLN A 391 5.22 -37.34 40.53
N HIS A 392 5.63 -38.06 39.50
CA HIS A 392 5.40 -37.90 38.07
C HIS A 392 4.16 -38.69 37.63
N GLU A 393 3.23 -38.10 36.87
CA GLU A 393 2.30 -38.86 36.00
C GLU A 393 2.04 -38.14 34.67
N ASP A 394 1.94 -38.96 33.61
CA ASP A 394 1.68 -38.66 32.20
C ASP A 394 0.17 -38.51 31.93
N GLU A 395 -0.26 -37.70 30.95
CA GLU A 395 -1.45 -38.05 30.15
C GLU A 395 -1.60 -37.36 28.77
N VAL A 396 -2.47 -38.01 27.99
CA VAL A 396 -2.66 -38.10 26.54
C VAL A 396 -3.42 -36.89 25.95
N SER A 397 -3.06 -36.49 24.71
CA SER A 397 -3.75 -35.44 23.96
C SER A 397 -4.75 -36.01 22.93
N ASP A 398 -6.03 -35.68 23.07
CA ASP A 398 -7.03 -35.79 22.00
C ASP A 398 -7.20 -34.44 21.28
N ASN A 399 -7.20 -34.47 19.94
CA ASN A 399 -7.14 -33.28 19.09
C ASN A 399 -8.53 -32.88 18.53
N PRO A 400 -9.12 -31.75 18.97
CA PRO A 400 -10.47 -31.31 18.58
C PRO A 400 -10.59 -30.77 17.14
N PHE A 401 -9.50 -30.71 16.37
CA PHE A 401 -9.50 -30.16 15.02
C PHE A 401 -10.07 -31.09 13.93
N VAL A 402 -10.22 -32.40 14.20
CA VAL A 402 -10.76 -33.34 13.21
C VAL A 402 -12.29 -33.26 13.10
N ALA A 403 -12.99 -32.81 14.15
CA ALA A 403 -14.45 -32.70 14.15
C ALA A 403 -15.01 -31.46 13.40
N PHE A 404 -14.16 -30.48 13.09
CA PHE A 404 -14.60 -29.19 12.54
C PHE A 404 -14.78 -29.19 11.01
N PHE A 405 -14.09 -30.06 10.28
CA PHE A 405 -14.06 -29.99 8.80
C PHE A 405 -15.19 -30.76 8.10
N ASP A 406 -15.95 -31.63 8.78
CA ASP A 406 -17.02 -32.42 8.16
C ASP A 406 -18.35 -31.67 8.01
N HIS A 407 -18.46 -30.41 8.48
CA HIS A 407 -19.75 -29.69 8.48
C HIS A 407 -19.89 -28.57 7.42
N ILE A 408 -18.81 -28.16 6.73
CA ILE A 408 -18.85 -26.99 5.81
C ILE A 408 -18.58 -27.40 4.36
N GLY A 409 -19.37 -28.35 3.86
CA GLY A 409 -19.36 -28.76 2.44
C GLY A 409 -20.68 -28.50 1.69
N GLY A 410 -21.78 -28.22 2.39
CA GLY A 410 -23.13 -28.30 1.79
C GLY A 410 -23.82 -26.97 1.44
N GLU A 411 -23.33 -25.82 1.90
CA GLU A 411 -24.15 -24.59 1.89
C GLU A 411 -23.71 -23.47 0.93
N TRP A 412 -22.61 -23.63 0.20
CA TRP A 412 -22.09 -22.56 -0.66
C TRP A 412 -22.83 -22.36 -2.00
N ASP A 413 -23.59 -23.35 -2.49
CA ASP A 413 -24.32 -23.24 -3.78
C ASP A 413 -25.64 -22.45 -3.69
N LYS A 414 -26.12 -22.12 -2.48
CA LYS A 414 -27.39 -21.38 -2.31
C LYS A 414 -27.21 -19.87 -2.14
N PHE A 415 -25.97 -19.40 -1.97
CA PHE A 415 -25.67 -17.99 -1.64
C PHE A 415 -25.69 -17.06 -2.86
N ALA A 416 -25.44 -17.55 -4.08
CA ALA A 416 -25.24 -16.68 -5.25
C ALA A 416 -26.54 -16.05 -5.83
N ASN A 417 -27.72 -16.64 -5.58
CA ASN A 417 -28.97 -16.21 -6.21
C ASN A 417 -29.86 -15.30 -5.33
N HIS A 418 -29.43 -14.93 -4.12
CA HIS A 418 -30.27 -14.26 -3.10
C HIS A 418 -29.81 -12.83 -2.74
N VAL A 419 -28.68 -12.36 -3.30
CA VAL A 419 -27.93 -11.20 -2.78
C VAL A 419 -28.50 -9.82 -3.20
N ALA A 420 -29.49 -9.72 -4.08
CA ALA A 420 -30.08 -8.41 -4.43
C ALA A 420 -31.30 -8.01 -3.56
N GLY A 421 -31.98 -8.99 -2.94
CA GLY A 421 -33.25 -8.76 -2.21
C GLY A 421 -33.16 -8.80 -0.68
N GLU A 422 -32.03 -9.26 -0.12
CA GLU A 422 -31.88 -9.49 1.32
C GLU A 422 -31.12 -8.39 2.07
N TRP A 423 -30.44 -7.47 1.39
CA TRP A 423 -29.72 -6.38 2.08
C TRP A 423 -30.66 -5.46 2.87
N ASP A 424 -31.89 -5.23 2.39
CA ASP A 424 -32.92 -4.48 3.13
C ASP A 424 -33.57 -5.29 4.27
N LYS A 425 -33.54 -6.62 4.22
CA LYS A 425 -34.07 -7.50 5.27
C LYS A 425 -33.05 -7.79 6.37
N PHE A 426 -31.77 -7.85 6.02
CA PHE A 426 -30.64 -8.03 6.94
C PHE A 426 -30.48 -6.81 7.88
N ALA A 427 -30.73 -5.60 7.40
CA ALA A 427 -30.68 -4.38 8.22
C ALA A 427 -31.74 -4.36 9.33
N HIS A 428 -32.89 -5.02 9.12
CA HIS A 428 -33.97 -5.06 10.11
C HIS A 428 -33.87 -6.24 11.10
N HIS A 429 -33.10 -7.30 10.82
CA HIS A 429 -32.98 -8.48 11.68
C HIS A 429 -31.79 -8.43 12.66
N VAL A 430 -30.78 -7.59 12.41
CA VAL A 430 -29.56 -7.49 13.24
C VAL A 430 -29.77 -6.69 14.53
N VAL A 431 -30.83 -5.89 14.63
CA VAL A 431 -31.19 -5.14 15.85
C VAL A 431 -31.87 -6.04 16.91
N GLU A 432 -32.43 -7.19 16.52
CA GLU A 432 -33.27 -8.01 17.40
C GLU A 432 -32.54 -9.20 18.06
N ILE A 433 -31.31 -9.51 17.66
CA ILE A 433 -30.56 -10.70 18.14
C ILE A 433 -29.62 -10.39 19.32
N PHE A 434 -29.40 -9.11 19.70
CA PHE A 434 -28.42 -8.74 20.72
C PHE A 434 -28.95 -8.58 22.16
N ASP A 435 -30.19 -8.99 22.45
CA ASP A 435 -30.81 -8.78 23.77
C ASP A 435 -31.24 -10.05 24.54
N ASN A 436 -30.72 -11.25 24.23
CA ASN A 436 -31.05 -12.44 25.03
C ASN A 436 -30.02 -13.59 24.97
N LYS A 437 -29.14 -13.65 25.97
CA LYS A 437 -29.03 -14.73 26.98
C LYS A 437 -27.64 -14.78 27.62
N SER A 438 -27.60 -14.22 28.83
CA SER A 438 -26.71 -14.59 29.93
C SER A 438 -27.35 -15.73 30.75
N SER A 439 -26.58 -16.34 31.66
CA SER A 439 -26.82 -17.54 32.51
C SER A 439 -26.61 -18.89 31.79
N ASN A 440 -25.89 -19.90 32.32
CA ASN A 440 -25.51 -20.27 33.69
C ASN A 440 -24.34 -21.28 33.65
N GLY A 441 -23.52 -21.35 34.71
CA GLY A 441 -22.65 -22.50 34.98
C GLY A 441 -21.67 -22.28 36.14
N ASN A 442 -22.10 -22.60 37.36
CA ASN A 442 -21.20 -22.89 38.49
C ASN A 442 -20.67 -24.32 38.36
N ASP A 443 -19.39 -24.56 38.65
CA ASP A 443 -18.98 -25.37 39.81
C ASP A 443 -17.45 -25.29 40.02
N THR A 444 -17.10 -25.14 41.29
CA THR A 444 -15.76 -24.98 41.87
C THR A 444 -15.12 -26.33 42.21
N GLU A 445 -13.85 -26.52 41.87
CA GLU A 445 -12.91 -27.31 42.68
C GLU A 445 -11.47 -26.79 42.48
N GLY A 446 -10.73 -26.66 43.58
CA GLY A 446 -9.50 -25.89 43.69
C GLY A 446 -8.33 -26.48 42.90
N GLN A 447 -8.07 -25.89 41.74
CA GLN A 447 -6.84 -26.03 40.98
C GLN A 447 -5.97 -24.79 41.26
N VAL A 448 -4.73 -25.01 41.69
CA VAL A 448 -3.78 -23.96 42.05
C VAL A 448 -3.60 -23.00 40.87
N ASP A 449 -3.52 -21.71 41.23
CA ASP A 449 -3.78 -20.48 40.47
C ASP A 449 -2.83 -20.21 39.28
N GLY A 450 -2.73 -21.14 38.33
CA GLY A 450 -1.97 -20.95 37.09
C GLY A 450 -2.62 -19.94 36.13
N SER A 451 -3.88 -19.57 36.35
CA SER A 451 -4.62 -18.64 35.50
C SER A 451 -4.18 -17.19 35.72
N ALA A 452 -3.98 -16.76 36.97
CA ALA A 452 -3.59 -15.39 37.29
C ALA A 452 -2.20 -15.05 36.74
N LEU A 453 -1.21 -15.93 36.94
CA LEU A 453 0.16 -15.73 36.42
C LEU A 453 0.19 -15.63 34.88
N SER A 454 -0.65 -16.42 34.21
CA SER A 454 -0.79 -16.37 32.75
C SER A 454 -1.36 -15.04 32.27
N GLU A 455 -2.34 -14.47 32.99
CA GLU A 455 -2.95 -13.17 32.68
C GLU A 455 -1.96 -12.01 32.90
N GLU A 456 -1.20 -12.04 33.99
CA GLU A 456 -0.15 -11.04 34.26
C GLU A 456 0.95 -11.08 33.18
N MET A 457 1.36 -12.29 32.77
CA MET A 457 2.35 -12.47 31.71
C MET A 457 1.85 -11.93 30.36
N GLU A 458 0.61 -12.22 29.99
CA GLU A 458 0.01 -11.70 28.74
C GLU A 458 -0.17 -10.19 28.75
N THR A 459 -0.53 -9.61 29.90
CA THR A 459 -0.62 -8.15 30.09
C THR A 459 0.75 -7.50 29.87
N PHE A 460 1.80 -8.04 30.50
CA PHE A 460 3.17 -7.56 30.32
C PHE A 460 3.63 -7.64 28.85
N VAL A 461 3.32 -8.73 28.15
CA VAL A 461 3.63 -8.86 26.71
C VAL A 461 2.86 -7.82 25.89
N THR A 462 1.58 -7.57 26.18
CA THR A 462 0.79 -6.53 25.52
C THR A 462 1.43 -5.16 25.68
N GLU A 463 1.81 -4.78 26.90
CA GLU A 463 2.43 -3.47 27.19
C GLU A 463 3.72 -3.27 26.38
N LEU A 464 4.59 -4.28 26.35
CA LEU A 464 5.82 -4.24 25.55
C LEU A 464 5.55 -4.08 24.05
N MET A 465 4.51 -4.73 23.52
CA MET A 465 4.14 -4.63 22.11
C MET A 465 3.50 -3.28 21.77
N ILE A 466 2.71 -2.69 22.67
CA ILE A 466 2.19 -1.33 22.52
C ILE A 466 3.35 -0.32 22.49
N GLN A 467 4.32 -0.48 23.39
CA GLN A 467 5.50 0.39 23.43
C GLN A 467 6.33 0.31 22.14
N ASP A 468 6.61 -0.92 21.65
CA ASP A 468 7.31 -1.11 20.38
C ASP A 468 6.54 -0.49 19.21
N ALA A 469 5.24 -0.77 19.10
CA ALA A 469 4.40 -0.20 18.04
C ALA A 469 4.41 1.33 18.06
N GLY A 470 4.33 1.96 19.24
CA GLY A 470 4.44 3.40 19.41
C GLY A 470 5.78 3.97 18.90
N ALA A 471 6.90 3.32 19.21
CA ALA A 471 8.22 3.71 18.72
C ALA A 471 8.34 3.58 17.18
N GLN A 472 7.81 2.49 16.62
CA GLN A 472 7.81 2.28 15.17
C GLN A 472 6.91 3.30 14.45
N ILE A 473 5.74 3.61 15.02
CA ILE A 473 4.84 4.66 14.52
C ILE A 473 5.53 6.02 14.52
N ALA A 474 6.19 6.40 15.61
CA ALA A 474 6.90 7.67 15.71
C ALA A 474 8.00 7.79 14.64
N SER A 475 8.77 6.72 14.42
CA SER A 475 9.79 6.64 13.36
C SER A 475 9.18 6.83 11.97
N PHE A 476 8.05 6.16 11.70
CA PHE A 476 7.33 6.29 10.43
C PHE A 476 6.83 7.71 10.18
N LEU A 477 6.13 8.31 11.15
CA LEU A 477 5.58 9.66 11.03
C LEU A 477 6.67 10.71 10.84
N THR A 478 7.82 10.55 11.50
CA THR A 478 8.98 11.45 11.36
C THR A 478 9.47 11.53 9.91
N ILE A 479 9.40 10.42 9.17
CA ILE A 479 9.85 10.37 7.77
C ILE A 479 8.73 10.75 6.80
N VAL A 480 7.50 10.28 7.04
CA VAL A 480 6.40 10.39 6.08
C VAL A 480 5.68 11.74 6.15
N ASN A 481 5.56 12.38 7.31
CA ASN A 481 4.84 13.65 7.43
C ASN A 481 5.50 14.80 6.64
N PRO A 482 6.85 14.96 6.62
CA PRO A 482 7.49 15.92 5.73
C PRO A 482 7.17 15.67 4.25
N LEU A 483 7.17 14.41 3.81
CA LEU A 483 6.80 14.03 2.46
C LEU A 483 5.32 14.35 2.16
N LEU A 484 4.39 14.08 3.08
CA LEU A 484 2.98 14.42 2.90
C LEU A 484 2.76 15.94 2.78
N THR A 485 3.48 16.72 3.59
CA THR A 485 3.46 18.19 3.53
C THR A 485 3.98 18.67 2.17
N ASP A 486 5.07 18.09 1.70
CA ASP A 486 5.66 18.37 0.40
C ASP A 486 4.68 18.11 -0.76
N LEU A 487 4.00 16.96 -0.71
CA LEU A 487 2.97 16.59 -1.68
C LEU A 487 1.73 17.49 -1.59
N GLU A 488 1.32 17.95 -0.41
CA GLU A 488 0.24 18.91 -0.27
C GLU A 488 0.58 20.23 -0.98
N LEU A 489 1.77 20.78 -0.70
CA LEU A 489 2.23 22.01 -1.34
C LEU A 489 2.42 21.86 -2.86
N LEU A 490 2.83 20.68 -3.34
CA LEU A 490 2.89 20.37 -4.77
C LEU A 490 1.51 20.46 -5.43
N PHE A 491 0.51 19.83 -4.81
CA PHE A 491 -0.86 19.82 -5.32
C PHE A 491 -1.50 21.21 -5.30
N ASP A 492 -1.25 21.99 -4.25
CA ASP A 492 -1.71 23.38 -4.17
C ASP A 492 -1.05 24.24 -5.25
N LYS A 493 0.27 24.11 -5.44
CA LYS A 493 1.04 24.86 -6.44
C LYS A 493 0.51 24.64 -7.86
N LEU A 494 0.09 23.42 -8.19
CA LEU A 494 -0.40 23.05 -9.52
C LEU A 494 -1.94 23.04 -9.63
N ASN A 495 -2.66 23.43 -8.57
CA ASN A 495 -4.12 23.39 -8.49
C ASN A 495 -4.70 22.00 -8.87
N MET A 496 -4.17 20.93 -8.27
CA MET A 496 -4.51 19.54 -8.61
C MET A 496 -5.26 18.78 -7.50
N ASP A 497 -5.70 19.43 -6.42
CA ASP A 497 -6.52 18.73 -5.40
C ASP A 497 -7.96 18.54 -5.89
N ASP A 498 -8.18 17.48 -6.67
CA ASP A 498 -9.49 17.19 -7.25
C ASP A 498 -10.56 16.95 -6.16
N PRO A 499 -11.64 17.76 -6.13
CA PRO A 499 -12.71 17.60 -5.14
C PRO A 499 -13.76 16.56 -5.54
N THR A 500 -13.52 15.73 -6.57
CA THR A 500 -14.51 14.75 -7.07
C THR A 500 -14.79 13.70 -6.01
N LYS A 501 -16.08 13.38 -5.85
CA LYS A 501 -16.52 12.27 -5.04
C LYS A 501 -16.53 10.99 -5.86
N VAL A 502 -16.03 9.90 -5.28
CA VAL A 502 -16.07 8.54 -5.83
C VAL A 502 -17.15 7.70 -5.17
#